data_AF-A0A6A4ZEK9-F1
#
_entry.id   AF-A0A6A4ZEK9-F1
#
_cell.length_a   1.000
_cell.length_b   1.000
_cell.length_c   1.000
_cell.angle_alpha   90.00
_cell.angle_beta   90.00
_cell.angle_gamma   90.00
#
_symmetry.space_group_name_H-M   'P 1'
#
loop_
_entity.id
_entity.type
_entity.pdbx_description
1 polymer ?
#
loop_
_entity_poly.entity_id
_entity_poly.type
_entity_poly.pdbx_seq_one_letter_code
_entity_poly.pdbx_strand_id
1 'polypeptide(L)'
;MLTTLKQCRHHTSPVLSFQHKLQVFGELNQVDDHVDLDEFMTGADAAVDVVLHATYSEGFRAFCMDGTMCPDVEVLQRVLAVDCFNKCVLQVQEADKRGMLYDLRHLHIRHRSLLNADTHQRQHARNCDSRHDGLVRLDVHVVVDRTMRISSRWKDFVIKTPVSMLWSFECDVNANDVQWHIVAFDDLELSKYKKK
;
A
#
# COMPACT_ATOMS: atom_id res chain seq x y z
N MET A 1 19.73 15.04 8.04
CA MET A 1 20.72 15.17 6.92
C MET A 1 21.55 13.91 6.64
N LEU A 2 22.63 13.57 7.38
CA LEU A 2 23.45 12.37 7.05
C LEU A 2 22.75 11.03 7.37
N THR A 3 21.80 11.04 8.31
CA THR A 3 20.97 9.90 8.73
C THR A 3 19.91 9.57 7.67
N THR A 4 19.16 10.58 7.22
CA THR A 4 18.13 10.48 6.18
C THR A 4 18.68 9.94 4.87
N LEU A 5 19.81 10.47 4.38
CA LEU A 5 20.46 9.97 3.15
C LEU A 5 20.93 8.51 3.27
N LYS A 6 21.34 8.07 4.47
CA LYS A 6 21.71 6.67 4.71
C LYS A 6 20.47 5.78 4.73
N GLN A 7 19.41 6.15 5.44
CA GLN A 7 18.15 5.42 5.49
C GLN A 7 17.52 5.31 4.08
N CYS A 8 17.45 6.41 3.34
CA CYS A 8 16.92 6.40 1.98
C CYS A 8 17.75 5.52 1.04
N ARG A 9 19.08 5.46 1.19
CA ARG A 9 19.92 4.55 0.41
C ARG A 9 19.65 3.08 0.72
N HIS A 10 19.28 2.75 1.96
CA HIS A 10 18.96 1.38 2.36
C HIS A 10 17.57 0.93 1.90
N HIS A 11 16.61 1.84 1.84
CA HIS A 11 15.22 1.52 1.50
C HIS A 11 14.84 1.74 0.05
N THR A 12 15.51 2.65 -0.67
CA THR A 12 15.16 2.90 -2.08
C THR A 12 15.46 1.72 -2.98
N SER A 13 14.54 1.45 -3.89
CA SER A 13 14.63 0.29 -4.75
C SER A 13 15.89 0.35 -5.62
N PRO A 14 16.66 -0.76 -5.71
CA PRO A 14 17.88 -0.78 -6.52
C PRO A 14 17.58 -0.58 -8.02
N VAL A 15 16.35 -0.88 -8.45
CA VAL A 15 15.91 -0.79 -9.85
C VAL A 15 15.67 0.65 -10.35
N LEU A 16 15.59 1.63 -9.44
CA LEU A 16 15.43 3.03 -9.82
C LEU A 16 16.70 3.59 -10.47
N SER A 17 16.52 4.48 -11.45
CA SER A 17 17.61 5.28 -12.00
C SER A 17 18.21 6.21 -10.95
N PHE A 18 19.46 6.65 -11.14
CA PHE A 18 20.10 7.58 -10.21
C PHE A 18 19.33 8.89 -10.06
N GLN A 19 18.78 9.43 -11.17
CA GLN A 19 17.97 10.65 -11.15
C GLN A 19 16.70 10.48 -10.33
N HIS A 20 15.99 9.36 -10.47
CA HIS A 20 14.81 9.08 -9.63
C HIS A 20 15.17 8.91 -8.16
N LYS A 21 16.29 8.27 -7.84
CA LYS A 21 16.75 8.18 -6.44
C LYS A 21 16.99 9.57 -5.85
N LEU A 22 17.64 10.46 -6.59
CA LEU A 22 17.84 11.85 -6.16
C LEU A 22 16.53 12.60 -5.96
N GLN A 23 15.54 12.39 -6.83
CA GLN A 23 14.20 12.98 -6.67
C GLN A 23 13.55 12.50 -5.37
N VAL A 24 13.49 11.18 -5.16
CA VAL A 24 12.93 10.59 -3.92
C VAL A 24 13.62 11.14 -2.67
N PHE A 25 14.95 11.27 -2.71
CA PHE A 25 15.70 11.85 -1.60
C PHE A 25 15.39 13.34 -1.38
N GLY A 26 15.20 14.10 -2.47
CA GLY A 26 14.82 15.50 -2.40
C GLY A 26 13.45 15.70 -1.77
N GLU A 27 12.47 14.89 -2.16
CA GLU A 27 11.11 14.90 -1.61
C GLU A 27 11.11 14.52 -0.12
N LEU A 28 11.77 13.42 0.26
CA LEU A 28 11.86 13.03 1.67
C LEU A 28 12.58 14.06 2.54
N ASN A 29 13.57 14.76 1.99
CA ASN A 29 14.28 15.81 2.73
C ASN A 29 13.38 17.03 3.04
N GLN A 30 12.28 17.24 2.31
CA GLN A 30 11.30 18.29 2.62
C GLN A 30 10.47 17.96 3.86
N VAL A 31 10.41 16.68 4.25
CA VAL A 31 9.58 16.16 5.34
C VAL A 31 10.36 15.32 6.36
N ASP A 32 11.70 15.47 6.39
CA ASP A 32 12.63 14.71 7.25
C ASP A 32 12.27 14.84 8.74
N ASP A 33 11.78 16.01 9.16
CA ASP A 33 11.37 16.28 10.54
C ASP A 33 10.05 15.59 10.94
N HIS A 34 9.31 15.05 9.96
CA HIS A 34 7.97 14.49 10.16
C HIS A 34 7.88 13.00 9.85
N VAL A 35 8.81 12.45 9.07
CA VAL A 35 8.75 11.06 8.61
C VAL A 35 10.03 10.32 8.97
N ASP A 36 9.95 9.44 9.97
CA ASP A 36 10.98 8.42 10.17
C ASP A 36 10.76 7.29 9.16
N LEU A 37 11.66 7.21 8.17
CA LEU A 37 11.55 6.22 7.10
C LEU A 37 11.74 4.78 7.59
N ASP A 38 12.58 4.54 8.61
CA ASP A 38 12.78 3.19 9.14
C ASP A 38 11.53 2.68 9.86
N GLU A 39 10.92 3.56 10.67
CA GLU A 39 9.65 3.29 11.35
C GLU A 39 8.52 3.10 10.34
N PHE A 40 8.39 4.01 9.37
CA PHE A 40 7.41 3.91 8.29
C PHE A 40 7.53 2.58 7.54
N MET A 41 8.73 2.20 7.10
CA MET A 41 8.94 0.97 6.34
C MET A 41 8.64 -0.28 7.17
N THR A 42 8.75 -0.22 8.50
CA THR A 42 8.34 -1.31 9.41
C THR A 42 6.82 -1.35 9.57
N GLY A 43 6.19 -0.19 9.73
CA GLY A 43 4.73 -0.05 9.76
C GLY A 43 4.07 -0.50 8.45
N ALA A 44 4.71 -0.23 7.30
CA ALA A 44 4.23 -0.66 6.00
C ALA A 44 4.13 -2.19 5.89
N ASP A 45 5.10 -2.94 6.42
CA ASP A 45 5.04 -4.41 6.43
C ASP A 45 3.88 -4.93 7.27
N ALA A 46 3.70 -4.36 8.47
CA ALA A 46 2.59 -4.73 9.34
C ALA A 46 1.24 -4.41 8.67
N ALA A 47 1.15 -3.26 7.98
CA ALA A 47 -0.06 -2.87 7.26
C ALA A 47 -0.35 -3.81 6.08
N VAL A 48 0.66 -4.21 5.30
CA VAL A 48 0.52 -5.19 4.21
C VAL A 48 -0.01 -6.51 4.74
N ASP A 49 0.59 -7.03 5.81
CA ASP A 49 0.20 -8.30 6.43
C ASP A 49 -1.26 -8.28 6.90
N VAL A 50 -1.60 -7.26 7.69
CA VAL A 50 -2.94 -7.07 8.26
C VAL A 50 -3.99 -6.87 7.16
N VAL A 51 -3.74 -5.99 6.19
CA VAL A 51 -4.71 -5.69 5.13
C VAL A 51 -4.95 -6.90 4.24
N LEU A 52 -3.90 -7.63 3.84
CA LEU A 52 -4.08 -8.82 3.02
C LEU A 52 -4.83 -9.91 3.77
N HIS A 53 -4.50 -10.16 5.04
CA HIS A 53 -5.25 -11.13 5.85
C HIS A 53 -6.71 -10.74 6.05
N ALA A 54 -6.99 -9.48 6.38
CA ALA A 54 -8.35 -8.96 6.55
C ALA A 54 -9.16 -9.03 5.24
N THR A 55 -8.54 -8.65 4.11
CA THR A 55 -9.22 -8.65 2.79
C THR A 55 -9.63 -10.04 2.31
N TYR A 56 -8.89 -11.08 2.72
CA TYR A 56 -9.22 -12.48 2.40
C TYR A 56 -9.91 -13.22 3.56
N SER A 57 -10.35 -12.49 4.60
CA SER A 57 -11.01 -13.11 5.74
C SER A 57 -12.47 -13.49 5.43
N GLU A 58 -12.97 -14.49 6.14
CA GLU A 58 -14.38 -14.86 6.04
C GLU A 58 -15.31 -13.73 6.50
N GLY A 59 -14.90 -12.96 7.51
CA GLY A 59 -15.68 -11.84 8.03
C GLY A 59 -15.82 -10.72 7.00
N PHE A 60 -14.74 -10.33 6.33
CA PHE A 60 -14.80 -9.32 5.27
C PHE A 60 -15.63 -9.80 4.07
N ARG A 61 -15.56 -11.09 3.73
CA ARG A 61 -16.41 -11.68 2.70
C ARG A 61 -17.89 -11.61 3.07
N ALA A 62 -18.27 -11.95 4.30
CA ALA A 62 -19.65 -11.83 4.76
C ALA A 62 -20.13 -10.37 4.65
N PHE A 63 -19.34 -9.42 5.15
CA PHE A 63 -19.60 -7.98 5.01
C PHE A 63 -19.88 -7.57 3.56
N CYS A 64 -19.10 -8.05 2.61
CA CYS A 64 -19.28 -7.72 1.19
C CYS A 64 -20.61 -8.23 0.61
N MET A 65 -21.22 -9.27 1.18
CA MET A 65 -22.47 -9.87 0.70
C MET A 65 -23.71 -9.34 1.40
N ASP A 66 -23.65 -9.20 2.72
CA ASP A 66 -24.84 -8.88 3.54
C ASP A 66 -24.65 -7.68 4.49
N GLY A 67 -23.46 -7.06 4.50
CA GLY A 67 -23.15 -5.91 5.34
C GLY A 67 -22.82 -6.26 6.79
N THR A 68 -22.63 -7.54 7.14
CA THR A 68 -22.25 -7.95 8.49
C THR A 68 -20.90 -7.38 8.89
N MET A 69 -20.87 -6.48 9.87
CA MET A 69 -19.64 -5.92 10.40
C MET A 69 -18.81 -6.96 11.16
N CYS A 70 -17.49 -6.86 11.03
CA CYS A 70 -16.53 -7.65 11.81
C CYS A 70 -15.27 -6.83 12.12
N PRO A 71 -14.42 -7.29 13.06
CA PRO A 71 -13.18 -6.59 13.41
C PRO A 71 -12.27 -6.31 12.21
N ASP A 72 -12.18 -7.22 11.25
CA ASP A 72 -11.37 -7.03 10.03
C ASP A 72 -11.88 -5.87 9.18
N VAL A 73 -13.21 -5.69 9.08
CA VAL A 73 -13.81 -4.57 8.35
C VAL A 73 -13.48 -3.25 9.02
N GLU A 74 -13.56 -3.18 10.35
CA GLU A 74 -13.22 -1.97 11.11
C GLU A 74 -11.75 -1.57 10.91
N VAL A 75 -10.85 -2.56 10.90
CA VAL A 75 -9.43 -2.34 10.62
C VAL A 75 -9.24 -1.82 9.20
N LEU A 76 -9.87 -2.44 8.20
CA LEU A 76 -9.77 -2.02 6.81
C LEU A 76 -10.31 -0.61 6.60
N GLN A 77 -11.43 -0.24 7.22
CA GLN A 77 -11.98 1.12 7.14
C GLN A 77 -11.11 2.18 7.80
N ARG A 78 -10.30 1.80 8.79
CA ARG A 78 -9.36 2.71 9.46
C ARG A 78 -8.10 2.93 8.63
N VAL A 79 -7.56 1.86 8.05
CA VAL A 79 -6.25 1.89 7.38
C VAL A 79 -6.37 2.26 5.90
N LEU A 80 -7.42 1.81 5.20
CA LEU A 80 -7.62 2.11 3.80
C LEU A 80 -8.34 3.45 3.62
N ALA A 81 -7.93 4.21 2.60
CA ALA A 81 -8.77 5.29 2.11
C ALA A 81 -10.09 4.73 1.55
N VAL A 82 -11.15 5.52 1.64
CA VAL A 82 -12.52 5.12 1.29
C VAL A 82 -12.60 4.49 -0.11
N ASP A 83 -11.94 5.09 -1.09
CA ASP A 83 -11.95 4.56 -2.46
C ASP A 83 -11.20 3.24 -2.60
N CYS A 84 -10.11 3.06 -1.85
CA CYS A 84 -9.36 1.80 -1.81
C CYS A 84 -10.19 0.69 -1.15
N PHE A 85 -10.85 0.99 -0.03
CA PHE A 85 -11.78 0.08 0.64
C PHE A 85 -12.91 -0.36 -0.30
N ASN A 86 -13.56 0.60 -0.97
CA ASN A 86 -14.65 0.31 -1.91
C ASN A 86 -14.20 -0.56 -3.09
N LYS A 87 -12.98 -0.37 -3.61
CA LYS A 87 -12.40 -1.26 -4.62
C LYS A 87 -12.26 -2.69 -4.12
N CYS A 88 -11.81 -2.89 -2.88
CA CYS A 88 -11.69 -4.22 -2.27
C CYS A 88 -13.07 -4.90 -2.16
N VAL A 89 -14.09 -4.17 -1.69
CA VAL A 89 -15.47 -4.67 -1.61
C VAL A 89 -15.98 -5.11 -2.99
N LEU A 90 -15.79 -4.26 -4.02
CA LEU A 90 -16.21 -4.58 -5.38
C LEU A 90 -15.51 -5.82 -5.93
N GLN A 91 -14.21 -5.99 -5.70
CA GLN A 91 -13.46 -7.17 -6.14
C GLN A 91 -14.01 -8.47 -5.52
N VAL A 92 -14.34 -8.45 -4.22
CA VAL A 92 -14.92 -9.61 -3.53
C VAL A 92 -16.33 -9.91 -4.04
N GLN A 93 -17.16 -8.89 -4.26
CA GLN A 93 -18.49 -9.05 -4.84
C GLN A 93 -18.44 -9.61 -6.27
N GLU A 94 -17.47 -9.20 -7.08
CA GLU A 94 -17.27 -9.76 -8.42
C GLU A 94 -16.77 -11.21 -8.39
N ALA A 95 -15.89 -11.55 -7.45
CA ALA A 95 -15.44 -12.93 -7.25
C ALA A 95 -16.61 -13.85 -6.87
N ASP A 96 -17.45 -13.42 -5.94
CA ASP A 96 -18.63 -14.18 -5.50
C ASP A 96 -19.65 -14.39 -6.62
N LYS A 97 -19.93 -13.36 -7.44
CA LYS A 97 -20.77 -13.48 -8.65
C LYS A 97 -20.25 -14.54 -9.62
N ARG A 98 -18.94 -14.77 -9.66
CA ARG A 98 -18.30 -15.81 -10.48
C ARG A 98 -18.26 -17.17 -9.79
N GLY A 99 -18.78 -17.29 -8.57
CA GLY A 99 -18.73 -18.48 -7.73
C GLY A 99 -17.30 -18.85 -7.32
N MET A 100 -16.43 -17.84 -7.13
CA MET A 100 -15.03 -17.99 -6.78
C MET A 100 -14.80 -17.56 -5.35
N LEU A 101 -14.13 -18.40 -4.57
CA LEU A 101 -13.68 -18.13 -3.22
C LEU A 101 -12.15 -18.10 -3.21
N TYR A 102 -11.59 -17.03 -2.64
CA TYR A 102 -10.16 -16.85 -2.47
C TYR A 102 -9.85 -16.81 -0.98
N ASP A 103 -8.96 -17.68 -0.54
CA ASP A 103 -8.62 -17.85 0.87
C ASP A 103 -7.09 -17.83 1.02
N LEU A 104 -6.59 -16.84 1.76
CA LEU A 104 -5.17 -16.62 2.00
C LEU A 104 -4.70 -17.52 3.14
N ARG A 105 -3.90 -18.54 2.80
CA ARG A 105 -3.38 -19.53 3.76
C ARG A 105 -2.05 -19.12 4.37
N HIS A 106 -1.17 -18.57 3.55
CA HIS A 106 0.15 -18.13 3.97
C HIS A 106 0.52 -16.87 3.22
N LEU A 107 1.14 -15.94 3.93
CA LEU A 107 1.74 -14.73 3.40
C LEU A 107 3.15 -14.60 3.97
N HIS A 108 4.12 -14.30 3.12
CA HIS A 108 5.48 -14.01 3.55
C HIS A 108 6.05 -12.85 2.73
N ILE A 109 6.36 -11.75 3.41
CA ILE A 109 6.99 -10.58 2.79
C ILE A 109 8.48 -10.90 2.59
N ARG A 110 8.91 -11.04 1.34
CA ARG A 110 10.32 -11.30 1.00
C ARG A 110 11.17 -10.04 0.94
N HIS A 111 10.58 -8.98 0.41
CA HIS A 111 11.31 -7.75 0.12
C HIS A 111 10.34 -6.58 0.12
N ARG A 112 10.86 -5.43 0.56
CA ARG A 112 10.21 -4.13 0.43
C ARG A 112 11.23 -3.09 0.00
N SER A 113 10.81 -2.13 -0.82
CA SER A 113 11.62 -0.98 -1.15
C SER A 113 10.78 0.23 -1.49
N LEU A 114 11.25 1.41 -1.13
CA LEU A 114 10.64 2.67 -1.52
C LEU A 114 10.90 2.91 -3.02
N LEU A 115 9.84 3.10 -3.78
CA LEU A 115 9.89 3.41 -5.21
C LEU A 115 9.75 4.90 -5.49
N ASN A 116 8.89 5.58 -4.73
CA ASN A 116 8.58 6.98 -4.97
C ASN A 116 8.27 7.68 -3.65
N ALA A 117 8.57 8.97 -3.61
CA ALA A 117 8.09 9.90 -2.60
C ALA A 117 7.63 11.15 -3.34
N ASP A 118 6.46 11.66 -3.00
CA ASP A 118 5.90 12.89 -3.55
C ASP A 118 5.40 13.74 -2.38
N THR A 119 5.92 14.95 -2.25
CA THR A 119 5.46 15.91 -1.26
C THR A 119 4.77 17.06 -1.97
N HIS A 120 3.46 17.20 -1.77
CA HIS A 120 2.74 18.36 -2.26
C HIS A 120 2.92 19.53 -1.28
N GLN A 121 4.11 20.12 -1.29
CA GLN A 121 4.41 21.37 -0.60
C GLN A 121 4.44 22.53 -1.60
N ARG A 122 3.80 23.66 -1.27
CA ARG A 122 3.69 24.85 -2.14
C ARG A 122 5.03 25.24 -2.78
N GLN A 123 5.12 25.12 -4.10
CA GLN A 123 5.80 26.14 -4.90
C GLN A 123 4.83 27.31 -5.09
N HIS A 124 5.12 28.44 -4.44
CA HIS A 124 4.57 29.78 -4.68
C HIS A 124 3.43 29.92 -5.73
N ALA A 125 2.16 29.85 -5.31
CA ALA A 125 1.06 30.40 -6.08
C ALA A 125 -0.05 30.93 -5.17
N ARG A 126 -0.32 32.23 -5.32
CA ARG A 126 -1.43 32.97 -4.69
C ARG A 126 -2.75 32.41 -5.24
N ASN A 127 -3.72 32.21 -4.36
CA ASN A 127 -5.13 31.90 -4.66
C ASN A 127 -5.38 30.51 -5.26
N CYS A 128 -5.79 29.54 -4.42
CA CYS A 128 -6.79 28.50 -4.71
C CYS A 128 -6.97 27.62 -3.45
N ASP A 129 -8.16 27.03 -3.31
CA ASP A 129 -8.69 26.38 -2.11
C ASP A 129 -7.78 25.28 -1.52
N SER A 130 -7.49 25.42 -0.23
CA SER A 130 -6.51 24.67 0.56
C SER A 130 -7.10 23.40 1.19
N ARG A 131 -7.11 22.28 0.46
CA ARG A 131 -7.49 20.95 1.01
C ARG A 131 -6.41 19.87 0.95
N HIS A 132 -5.23 20.16 0.38
CA HIS A 132 -4.14 19.19 0.19
C HIS A 132 -2.74 19.75 0.53
N ASP A 133 -2.66 20.78 1.38
CA ASP A 133 -1.39 21.38 1.79
C ASP A 133 -0.71 20.46 2.83
N GLY A 134 0.48 19.93 2.54
CA GLY A 134 1.18 18.98 3.44
C GLY A 134 0.87 17.50 3.19
N LEU A 135 0.26 17.16 2.06
CA LEU A 135 0.08 15.75 1.69
C LEU A 135 1.41 15.15 1.25
N VAL A 136 1.81 14.07 1.91
CA VAL A 136 2.96 13.23 1.57
C VAL A 136 2.45 11.90 1.05
N ARG A 137 2.97 11.49 -0.10
CA ARG A 137 2.70 10.17 -0.69
C ARG A 137 3.98 9.37 -0.80
N LEU A 138 3.95 8.13 -0.31
CA LEU A 138 5.04 7.17 -0.44
C LEU A 138 4.54 5.93 -1.19
N ASP A 139 5.25 5.55 -2.26
CA ASP A 139 4.97 4.32 -2.97
C ASP A 139 6.03 3.26 -2.62
N VAL A 140 5.57 2.15 -2.07
CA VAL A 140 6.41 1.04 -1.62
C VAL A 140 6.18 -0.17 -2.52
N HIS A 141 7.26 -0.66 -3.11
CA HIS A 141 7.27 -1.97 -3.75
C HIS A 141 7.39 -3.05 -2.69
N VAL A 142 6.46 -4.00 -2.69
CA VAL A 142 6.49 -5.16 -1.80
C VAL A 142 6.45 -6.44 -2.63
N VAL A 143 7.35 -7.37 -2.34
CA VAL A 143 7.35 -8.71 -2.92
C VAL A 143 6.88 -9.68 -1.86
N VAL A 144 5.76 -10.35 -2.12
CA VAL A 144 5.14 -11.31 -1.21
C VAL A 144 5.10 -12.69 -1.85
N ASP A 145 5.43 -13.72 -1.08
CA ASP A 145 5.00 -15.07 -1.40
C ASP A 145 3.64 -15.28 -0.76
N ARG A 146 2.62 -15.57 -1.58
CA ARG A 146 1.30 -15.94 -1.08
C ARG A 146 0.93 -17.36 -1.47
N THR A 147 0.28 -18.04 -0.53
CA THR A 147 -0.42 -19.31 -0.78
C THR A 147 -1.91 -19.04 -0.72
N MET A 148 -2.58 -19.18 -1.86
CA MET A 148 -4.02 -18.99 -1.99
C MET A 148 -4.68 -20.34 -2.22
N ARG A 149 -5.71 -20.66 -1.45
CA ARG A 149 -6.70 -21.67 -1.83
C ARG A 149 -7.78 -20.99 -2.67
N ILE A 150 -8.03 -21.54 -3.84
CA ILE A 150 -9.03 -21.03 -4.77
C ILE A 150 -10.08 -22.12 -4.94
N SER A 151 -11.29 -21.84 -4.48
CA SER A 151 -12.40 -22.78 -4.52
C SER A 151 -13.53 -22.24 -5.38
N SER A 152 -14.16 -23.12 -6.13
CA SER A 152 -15.30 -22.85 -7.00
C SER A 152 -16.20 -24.07 -7.07
N ARG A 153 -17.35 -23.97 -7.73
CA ARG A 153 -18.23 -25.13 -7.95
C ARG A 153 -17.55 -26.31 -8.65
N TRP A 154 -16.55 -26.05 -9.49
CA TRP A 154 -15.95 -27.06 -10.37
C TRP A 154 -14.53 -27.47 -9.97
N LYS A 155 -13.84 -26.64 -9.20
CA LYS A 155 -12.42 -26.80 -8.88
C LYS A 155 -12.11 -26.26 -7.51
N ASP A 156 -11.22 -26.95 -6.83
CA ASP A 156 -10.60 -26.53 -5.58
C ASP A 156 -9.12 -26.86 -5.66
N PHE A 157 -8.26 -25.84 -5.56
CA PHE A 157 -6.82 -26.02 -5.67
C PHE A 157 -6.07 -24.96 -4.89
N VAL A 158 -4.79 -25.22 -4.62
CA VAL A 158 -3.91 -24.31 -3.91
C VAL A 158 -2.82 -23.84 -4.87
N ILE A 159 -2.63 -22.52 -4.96
CA ILE A 159 -1.55 -21.90 -5.72
C ILE A 159 -0.57 -21.26 -4.74
N LYS A 160 0.72 -21.47 -4.99
CA LYS A 160 1.82 -20.72 -4.37
C LYS A 160 2.45 -19.85 -5.43
N THR A 161 2.35 -18.54 -5.29
CA THR A 161 2.92 -17.59 -6.26
C THR A 161 3.63 -16.46 -5.56
N PRO A 162 4.86 -16.11 -6.00
CA PRO A 162 5.44 -14.83 -5.68
C PRO A 162 4.67 -13.75 -6.44
N VAL A 163 4.36 -12.65 -5.76
CA VAL A 163 3.65 -11.50 -6.31
C VAL A 163 4.43 -10.24 -5.97
N SER A 164 4.62 -9.40 -6.99
CA SER A 164 5.20 -8.08 -6.87
C SER A 164 4.06 -7.08 -6.81
N MET A 165 3.99 -6.25 -5.78
CA MET A 165 2.87 -5.33 -5.54
C MET A 165 3.39 -3.91 -5.30
N LEU A 166 2.64 -2.91 -5.76
CA LEU A 166 2.85 -1.51 -5.44
C LEU A 166 1.84 -1.12 -4.37
N TRP A 167 2.31 -0.54 -3.28
CA TRP A 167 1.49 -0.03 -2.19
C TRP A 167 1.71 1.47 -2.06
N SER A 168 0.65 2.25 -2.23
CA SER A 168 0.68 3.71 -2.10
C SER A 168 0.10 4.11 -0.75
N PHE A 169 0.88 4.86 0.01
CA PHE A 169 0.52 5.39 1.32
C PHE A 169 0.46 6.91 1.24
N GLU A 170 -0.56 7.51 1.84
CA GLU A 170 -0.70 8.96 1.94
C GLU A 170 -0.88 9.38 3.40
N CYS A 171 -0.31 10.53 3.74
CA CYS A 171 -0.41 11.14 5.04
C CYS A 171 -0.45 12.65 4.91
N ASP A 172 -1.32 13.31 5.66
CA ASP A 172 -1.28 14.76 5.83
C ASP A 172 -0.39 15.08 7.04
N VAL A 173 0.81 15.61 6.80
CA VAL A 173 1.76 15.93 7.89
C VAL A 173 1.37 17.17 8.69
N ASN A 174 0.38 17.94 8.22
CA ASN A 174 -0.14 19.10 8.93
C ASN A 174 -1.35 18.75 9.83
N ALA A 175 -1.84 17.50 9.77
CA ALA A 175 -2.91 17.04 10.64
C ALA A 175 -2.44 16.96 12.10
N ASN A 176 -3.37 17.17 13.06
CA ASN A 176 -3.08 17.08 14.49
C ASN A 176 -2.54 15.69 14.91
N ASP A 177 -3.03 14.65 14.23
CA ASP A 177 -2.55 13.27 14.37
C ASP A 177 -2.08 12.78 13.00
N VAL A 178 -0.77 12.58 12.86
CA VAL A 178 -0.14 12.05 11.64
C VAL A 178 -0.55 10.58 11.47
N GLN A 179 -1.41 10.31 10.50
CA GLN A 179 -1.89 8.96 10.19
C GLN A 179 -1.69 8.63 8.72
N TRP A 180 -1.07 7.47 8.47
CA TRP A 180 -0.90 6.93 7.13
C TRP A 180 -2.14 6.14 6.72
N HIS A 181 -2.65 6.46 5.55
CA HIS A 181 -3.71 5.69 4.89
C HIS A 181 -3.19 5.03 3.62
N ILE A 182 -3.66 3.83 3.34
CA ILE A 182 -3.38 3.12 2.10
C ILE A 182 -4.40 3.55 1.05
N VAL A 183 -3.93 4.22 0.01
CA VAL A 183 -4.79 4.77 -1.05
C VAL A 183 -4.89 3.87 -2.28
N ALA A 184 -3.91 2.99 -2.47
CA ALA A 184 -3.91 1.98 -3.50
C ALA A 184 -2.97 0.82 -3.15
N PHE A 185 -3.34 -0.38 -3.57
CA PHE A 185 -2.39 -1.48 -3.70
C PHE A 185 -2.78 -2.36 -4.88
N ASP A 186 -1.83 -2.65 -5.76
CA ASP A 186 -2.07 -3.36 -7.03
C ASP A 186 -0.86 -4.22 -7.41
N ASP A 187 -1.08 -5.22 -8.28
CA ASP A 187 0.02 -6.01 -8.86
C ASP A 187 0.94 -5.09 -9.68
N LEU A 188 2.23 -5.11 -9.33
CA LEU A 188 3.25 -4.27 -9.94
C LEU A 188 3.93 -4.97 -11.11
N GLU A 189 3.66 -4.46 -12.31
CA GLU A 189 4.44 -4.77 -13.51
C GLU A 189 5.75 -3.95 -13.53
N LEU A 190 6.81 -4.51 -12.95
CA LEU A 190 8.16 -3.90 -12.89
C LEU A 190 8.74 -3.53 -14.26
N SER A 191 8.25 -4.12 -15.36
CA SER A 191 8.66 -3.78 -16.73
C SER A 191 8.42 -2.30 -17.08
N LYS A 192 7.43 -1.65 -16.45
CA LYS A 192 7.09 -0.23 -16.68
C LYS A 192 8.13 0.73 -16.09
N TYR A 193 8.89 0.30 -15.09
CA TYR A 193 9.90 1.11 -14.38
C TYR A 193 11.33 0.86 -14.88
N LYS A 194 11.53 -0.12 -15.77
CA LYS A 194 12.83 -0.43 -16.41
C LYS A 194 13.21 0.50 -17.58
N LYS A 195 12.56 1.66 -17.76
CA LYS A 195 12.85 2.52 -18.92
C LYS A 195 14.26 3.14 -18.80
N LYS A 196 15.14 2.58 -19.66
CA LYS A 196 16.45 3.02 -20.19
C LYS A 196 17.14 4.20 -19.52
#